data_AF-A0A538B9W8-F1
#
_entry.id   AF-A0A538B9W8-F1
#
_cell.length_a   1.000
_cell.length_b   1.000
_cell.length_c   1.000
_cell.angle_alpha   90.00
_cell.angle_beta   90.00
_cell.angle_gamma   90.00
#
_symmetry.space_group_name_H-M   'P 1'
#
loop_
_entity.id
_entity.type
_entity.pdbx_description
1 polymer ?
#
loop_
_entity_poly.entity_id
_entity_poly.type
_entity_poly.pdbx_seq_one_letter_code
_entity_poly.pdbx_strand_id
1 'polypeptide(L)'
;VRYRSSAAFASPDFARRLRVVLERSGGMFVKFGQIAATRTDLLPETLTSELANLHSNVRRLSDEDVASVLSSELAEPVDKAFAEFDVHPLAAASIGQTHRAKLHGGRPVVVKLQRPGLEEIVLRDSAVLAFGARQVDRRVEAAHRIGIRDLADELITSIENELDYGRGRTGKGTPASGSPESIRRSLRAGCW
;
A
#
# COMPACT_ATOMS: atom_id res chain seq x y z
N VAL A 1 -7.31 32.36 13.95
CA VAL A 1 -7.38 31.15 14.82
C VAL A 1 -5.94 30.75 15.16
N ARG A 2 -5.49 30.96 16.40
CA ARG A 2 -4.13 30.58 16.86
C ARG A 2 -4.08 29.06 17.03
N TYR A 3 -3.28 28.35 16.23
CA TYR A 3 -3.11 26.91 16.40
C TYR A 3 -2.10 26.58 17.50
N ARG A 4 -2.44 25.52 18.25
CA ARG A 4 -1.80 24.99 19.46
C ARG A 4 -0.31 24.68 19.27
N SER A 5 0.46 24.86 20.34
CA SER A 5 1.91 24.61 20.44
C SER A 5 2.31 23.20 19.97
N SER A 6 3.58 23.02 19.54
CA SER A 6 4.13 21.72 19.14
C SER A 6 3.93 20.61 20.18
N ALA A 7 3.83 20.98 21.46
CA ALA A 7 3.52 20.06 22.57
C ALA A 7 2.21 19.29 22.38
N ALA A 8 1.21 19.84 21.69
CA ALA A 8 -0.07 19.14 21.46
C ALA A 8 0.08 17.95 20.48
N PHE A 9 0.98 18.08 19.50
CA PHE A 9 1.29 17.02 18.53
C PHE A 9 2.09 15.86 19.12
N ALA A 10 2.77 16.09 20.25
CA ALA A 10 3.54 15.07 20.96
C ALA A 10 2.73 14.32 22.04
N SER A 11 1.43 14.61 22.21
CA SER A 11 0.64 13.97 23.26
C SER A 11 0.23 12.53 22.90
N PRO A 12 0.26 11.57 23.86
CA PRO A 12 -0.19 10.20 23.62
C PRO A 12 -1.64 10.11 23.13
N ASP A 13 -2.51 10.97 23.67
CA ASP A 13 -3.92 11.04 23.27
C ASP A 13 -4.10 11.47 21.81
N PHE A 14 -3.31 12.44 21.34
CA PHE A 14 -3.34 12.85 19.95
C PHE A 14 -2.84 11.72 19.05
N ALA A 15 -1.71 11.09 19.41
CA ALA A 15 -1.14 10.00 18.63
C ALA A 15 -2.13 8.85 18.44
N ARG A 16 -2.80 8.44 19.52
CA ARG A 16 -3.82 7.38 19.48
C ARG A 16 -5.03 7.76 18.61
N ARG A 17 -5.52 9.00 18.73
CA ARG A 17 -6.64 9.49 17.90
C ARG A 17 -6.25 9.53 16.42
N LEU A 18 -5.03 9.99 16.12
CA LEU A 18 -4.52 10.01 14.75
C LEU A 18 -4.45 8.59 14.18
N ARG A 19 -3.85 7.64 14.91
CA ARG A 19 -3.80 6.22 14.50
C ARG A 19 -5.19 5.69 14.17
N VAL A 20 -6.15 5.84 15.09
CA VAL A 20 -7.53 5.32 14.89
C VAL A 20 -8.21 5.94 13.68
N VAL A 21 -7.99 7.24 13.42
CA VAL A 21 -8.53 7.90 12.22
C VAL A 21 -7.90 7.31 10.96
N LEU A 22 -6.58 7.11 10.94
CA LEU A 22 -5.89 6.51 9.79
C LEU A 22 -6.32 5.06 9.55
N GLU A 23 -6.46 4.27 10.62
CA GLU A 23 -6.99 2.89 10.60
C GLU A 23 -8.41 2.82 10.02
N ARG A 24 -9.32 3.66 10.51
CA ARG A 24 -10.73 3.69 10.07
C ARG A 24 -10.85 4.16 8.63
N SER A 25 -9.95 5.02 8.18
CA SER A 25 -9.93 5.52 6.81
C SER A 25 -9.42 4.45 5.83
N GLY A 26 -8.59 3.51 6.31
CA GLY A 26 -8.12 2.38 5.51
C GLY A 26 -7.16 2.77 4.39
N GLY A 27 -6.81 1.80 3.54
CA GLY A 27 -6.09 2.02 2.28
C GLY A 27 -4.82 2.88 2.41
N MET A 28 -4.81 4.01 1.71
CA MET A 28 -3.68 4.94 1.67
C MET A 28 -3.39 5.59 3.02
N PHE A 29 -4.40 5.88 3.84
CA PHE A 29 -4.21 6.53 5.15
C PHE A 29 -3.48 5.62 6.15
N VAL A 30 -3.74 4.31 6.11
CA VAL A 30 -2.96 3.33 6.87
C VAL A 30 -1.50 3.36 6.40
N LYS A 31 -1.26 3.45 5.09
CA LYS A 31 0.09 3.51 4.52
C LYS A 31 0.82 4.79 4.87
N PHE A 32 0.11 5.92 4.90
CA PHE A 32 0.64 7.19 5.40
C PHE A 32 1.12 7.05 6.83
N GLY A 33 0.28 6.48 7.71
CA GLY A 33 0.67 6.29 9.11
C GLY A 33 1.84 5.32 9.26
N GLN A 34 1.91 4.27 8.44
CA GLN A 34 3.05 3.35 8.40
C GLN A 34 4.36 4.05 7.98
N ILE A 35 4.34 4.93 6.98
CA ILE A 35 5.54 5.68 6.56
C ILE A 35 5.88 6.77 7.58
N ALA A 36 4.88 7.46 8.13
CA ALA A 36 5.09 8.39 9.23
C ALA A 36 5.70 7.71 10.46
N ALA A 37 5.35 6.44 10.74
CA ALA A 37 5.93 5.68 11.83
C ALA A 37 7.46 5.46 11.71
N THR A 38 8.02 5.50 10.50
CA THR A 38 9.46 5.33 10.29
C THR A 38 10.26 6.63 10.35
N ARG A 39 9.58 7.79 10.34
CA ARG A 39 10.22 9.13 10.34
C ARG A 39 10.49 9.64 11.76
N THR A 40 11.26 8.88 12.54
CA THR A 40 11.71 9.27 13.89
C THR A 40 12.62 10.50 13.87
N ASP A 41 13.17 10.84 12.70
CA ASP A 41 13.93 12.05 12.43
C ASP A 41 13.06 13.33 12.35
N LEU A 42 11.76 13.19 12.03
CA LEU A 42 10.84 14.32 11.85
C LEU A 42 9.72 14.39 12.89
N LEU A 43 9.29 13.24 13.42
CA LEU A 43 8.11 13.12 14.26
C LEU A 43 8.47 12.74 15.70
N PRO A 44 7.74 13.23 16.71
CA PRO A 44 7.97 12.83 18.10
C PRO A 44 7.86 11.32 18.28
N GLU A 45 8.70 10.74 19.13
CA GLU A 45 8.72 9.30 19.42
C GLU A 45 7.34 8.76 19.84
N THR A 46 6.58 9.54 20.61
CA THR A 46 5.20 9.21 21.00
C THR A 46 4.28 8.99 19.80
N LEU A 47 4.48 9.75 18.71
CA LEU A 47 3.69 9.64 17.49
C LEU A 47 4.13 8.43 16.66
N THR A 48 5.43 8.29 16.42
CA THR A 48 5.97 7.20 15.59
C THR A 48 5.71 5.83 16.20
N SER A 49 5.87 5.71 17.52
CA SER A 49 5.63 4.45 18.25
C SER A 49 4.17 4.03 18.21
N GLU A 50 3.23 4.98 18.36
CA GLU A 50 1.80 4.68 18.24
C GLU A 50 1.44 4.31 16.80
N LEU A 51 1.93 5.06 15.81
CA LEU A 51 1.69 4.79 14.39
C LEU A 51 2.31 3.47 13.93
N ALA A 52 3.37 2.98 14.59
CA ALA A 52 3.96 1.68 14.27
C ALA A 52 2.96 0.52 14.43
N ASN A 53 1.93 0.69 15.26
CA ASN A 53 0.85 -0.30 15.39
C ASN A 53 0.03 -0.47 14.10
N LEU A 54 0.07 0.51 13.18
CA LEU A 54 -0.55 0.41 11.85
C LEU A 54 0.12 -0.63 10.95
N HIS A 55 1.33 -1.10 11.30
CA HIS A 55 1.97 -2.21 10.60
C HIS A 55 1.33 -3.57 10.94
N SER A 56 0.43 -3.64 11.93
CA SER A 56 -0.21 -4.88 12.37
C SER A 56 -1.66 -5.02 11.89
N ASN A 57 -2.02 -6.24 11.45
CA ASN A 57 -3.33 -6.66 10.95
C ASN A 57 -3.92 -5.90 9.75
N VAL A 58 -3.45 -6.30 8.56
CA VAL A 58 -4.14 -5.98 7.31
C VAL A 58 -5.24 -7.03 7.05
N ARG A 59 -6.49 -6.57 6.90
CA ARG A 59 -7.65 -7.44 6.60
C ARG A 59 -7.46 -8.17 5.26
N ARG A 60 -7.67 -9.49 5.24
CA ARG A 60 -7.65 -10.27 3.99
C ARG A 60 -8.80 -9.86 3.06
N LEU A 61 -8.61 -10.09 1.77
CA LEU A 61 -9.65 -9.94 0.75
C LEU A 61 -10.62 -11.10 0.95
N SER A 62 -11.89 -10.89 0.60
CA SER A 62 -12.82 -12.01 0.55
C SER A 62 -12.47 -12.94 -0.62
N ASP A 63 -12.91 -14.20 -0.55
CA ASP A 63 -12.72 -15.14 -1.65
C ASP A 63 -13.38 -14.63 -2.95
N GLU A 64 -14.49 -13.90 -2.82
CA GLU A 64 -15.19 -13.23 -3.93
C GLU A 64 -14.34 -12.12 -4.55
N ASP A 65 -13.70 -11.26 -3.75
CA ASP A 65 -12.80 -10.23 -4.25
C ASP A 65 -11.59 -10.85 -4.96
N VAL A 66 -11.01 -11.92 -4.39
CA VAL A 66 -9.88 -12.65 -4.99
C VAL A 66 -10.27 -13.22 -6.34
N ALA A 67 -11.42 -13.90 -6.43
CA ALA A 67 -11.95 -14.44 -7.68
C ALA A 67 -12.21 -13.33 -8.71
N SER A 68 -12.79 -12.21 -8.28
CA SER A 68 -13.05 -11.06 -9.13
C SER A 68 -11.76 -10.50 -9.74
N VAL A 69 -10.73 -10.24 -8.92
CA VAL A 69 -9.43 -9.73 -9.40
C VAL A 69 -8.77 -10.69 -10.37
N LEU A 70 -8.75 -11.98 -10.05
CA LEU A 70 -8.19 -13.00 -10.95
C LEU A 70 -8.92 -13.03 -12.30
N SER A 71 -10.25 -12.96 -12.29
CA SER A 71 -11.06 -12.97 -13.52
C SER A 71 -10.88 -11.73 -14.39
N SER A 72 -10.62 -10.56 -13.79
CA SER A 72 -10.44 -9.31 -14.55
C SER A 72 -9.04 -9.17 -15.15
N GLU A 73 -8.04 -9.84 -14.59
CA GLU A 73 -6.63 -9.64 -14.91
C GLU A 73 -6.00 -10.80 -15.68
N LEU A 74 -6.54 -12.01 -15.55
CA LEU A 74 -6.15 -13.14 -16.36
C LEU A 74 -6.97 -13.17 -17.65
N ALA A 75 -6.34 -13.48 -18.78
CA ALA A 75 -7.04 -13.66 -20.05
C ALA A 75 -7.79 -15.00 -20.14
N GLU A 76 -7.53 -15.89 -19.18
CA GLU A 76 -8.08 -17.24 -19.10
C GLU A 76 -8.41 -17.59 -17.64
N PRO A 77 -9.24 -18.61 -17.41
CA PRO A 77 -9.53 -19.11 -16.06
C PRO A 77 -8.26 -19.44 -15.26
N VAL A 78 -8.32 -19.26 -13.94
CA VAL A 78 -7.15 -19.43 -13.04
C VAL A 78 -6.52 -20.83 -13.12
N ASP A 79 -7.34 -21.86 -13.36
CA ASP A 79 -6.93 -23.27 -13.54
C ASP A 79 -6.28 -23.53 -14.91
N LYS A 80 -6.47 -22.63 -15.88
CA LYS A 80 -5.73 -22.62 -17.15
C LYS A 80 -4.41 -21.86 -17.02
N ALA A 81 -4.40 -20.76 -16.28
CA ALA A 81 -3.19 -19.96 -16.04
C ALA A 81 -2.18 -20.67 -15.10
N PHE A 82 -2.66 -21.43 -14.11
CA PHE A 82 -1.83 -22.10 -13.10
C PHE A 82 -2.25 -23.57 -12.93
N ALA A 83 -1.28 -24.45 -12.66
CA ALA A 83 -1.55 -25.84 -12.31
C ALA A 83 -2.15 -25.97 -10.91
N GLU A 84 -1.69 -25.13 -9.98
CA GLU A 84 -2.21 -25.05 -8.62
C GLU A 84 -2.24 -23.57 -8.22
N PHE A 85 -3.32 -23.12 -7.57
CA PHE A 85 -3.43 -21.78 -7.00
C PHE A 85 -4.09 -21.86 -5.62
N ASP A 86 -3.42 -21.33 -4.60
CA ASP A 86 -3.95 -21.28 -3.23
C ASP A 86 -4.76 -19.99 -3.03
N VAL A 87 -6.07 -20.13 -2.88
CA VAL A 87 -6.97 -19.00 -2.59
C VAL A 87 -6.68 -18.39 -1.22
N HIS A 88 -6.08 -19.14 -0.30
CA HIS A 88 -5.66 -18.59 0.98
C HIS A 88 -4.36 -17.80 0.82
N PRO A 89 -4.33 -16.51 1.20
CA PRO A 89 -3.15 -15.69 1.02
C PRO A 89 -2.03 -16.13 1.98
N LEU A 90 -0.82 -16.19 1.42
CA LEU A 90 0.45 -16.25 2.14
C LEU A 90 0.61 -15.08 3.11
N ALA A 91 0.28 -13.88 2.62
CA ALA A 91 0.42 -12.63 3.34
C ALA A 91 -0.57 -11.59 2.80
N ALA A 92 -1.02 -10.70 3.67
CA ALA A 92 -1.81 -9.54 3.31
C ALA A 92 -1.03 -8.25 3.56
N ALA A 93 -1.09 -7.33 2.62
CA ALA A 93 -0.47 -6.02 2.68
C ALA A 93 -1.51 -4.91 2.42
N SER A 94 -1.14 -3.66 2.73
CA SER A 94 -2.02 -2.51 2.61
C SER A 94 -2.64 -2.38 1.21
N ILE A 95 -1.88 -2.66 0.15
CA ILE A 95 -2.30 -2.50 -1.25
C ILE A 95 -2.72 -3.80 -1.95
N GLY A 96 -2.61 -4.96 -1.29
CA GLY A 96 -2.83 -6.23 -1.96
C GLY A 96 -2.59 -7.45 -1.10
N GLN A 97 -2.59 -8.62 -1.72
CA GLN A 97 -2.33 -9.91 -1.10
C GLN A 97 -1.39 -10.75 -1.94
N THR A 98 -0.69 -11.66 -1.28
CA THR A 98 0.26 -12.57 -1.88
C THR A 98 -0.27 -13.99 -1.73
N HIS A 99 -0.29 -14.75 -2.82
CA HIS A 99 -0.79 -16.12 -2.90
C HIS A 99 0.30 -17.05 -3.42
N ARG A 100 0.23 -18.34 -3.03
CA ARG A 100 1.06 -19.39 -3.63
C ARG A 100 0.38 -19.87 -4.90
N ALA A 101 1.17 -20.12 -5.93
CA ALA A 101 0.72 -20.84 -7.10
C ALA A 101 1.84 -21.69 -7.69
N LYS A 102 1.50 -22.53 -8.66
CA LYS A 102 2.42 -23.39 -9.39
C LYS A 102 2.05 -23.35 -10.87
N LEU A 103 3.05 -23.18 -11.72
CA LEU A 103 2.86 -23.21 -13.17
C LEU A 103 2.71 -24.66 -13.67
N HIS A 104 2.14 -24.86 -14.87
CA HIS A 104 2.00 -26.17 -15.51
C HIS A 104 3.32 -26.91 -15.75
N GLY A 105 4.45 -26.19 -15.79
CA GLY A 105 5.80 -26.77 -15.79
C GLY A 105 6.31 -27.21 -14.40
N GLY A 106 5.48 -27.18 -13.36
CA GLY A 106 5.83 -27.57 -11.98
C GLY A 106 6.54 -26.52 -11.14
N ARG A 107 6.88 -25.35 -11.72
CA ARG A 107 7.60 -24.28 -11.03
C ARG A 107 6.70 -23.56 -10.01
N PRO A 108 7.09 -23.46 -8.72
CA PRO A 108 6.37 -22.67 -7.73
C PRO A 108 6.58 -21.17 -7.98
N VAL A 109 5.52 -20.38 -7.82
CA VAL A 109 5.52 -18.93 -7.99
C VAL A 109 4.69 -18.26 -6.90
N VAL A 110 4.94 -16.97 -6.69
CA VAL A 110 4.10 -16.09 -5.87
C VAL A 110 3.27 -15.21 -6.79
N VAL A 111 1.96 -15.16 -6.54
CA VAL A 111 1.03 -14.28 -7.24
C VAL A 111 0.60 -13.16 -6.30
N LYS A 112 0.88 -11.92 -6.67
CA LYS A 112 0.43 -10.74 -5.93
C LYS A 112 -0.84 -10.19 -6.59
N LEU A 113 -1.92 -10.09 -5.81
CA LEU A 113 -3.21 -9.52 -6.17
C LEU A 113 -3.31 -8.11 -5.59
N GLN A 114 -3.58 -7.10 -6.41
CA GLN A 114 -3.92 -5.78 -5.91
C GLN A 114 -5.35 -5.77 -5.35
N ARG A 115 -5.64 -4.88 -4.38
CA ARG A 115 -7.04 -4.70 -3.92
C ARG A 115 -7.90 -4.06 -5.01
N PRO A 116 -9.15 -4.50 -5.22
CA PRO A 116 -10.08 -3.85 -6.13
C PRO A 116 -10.27 -2.37 -5.80
N GLY A 117 -10.38 -1.53 -6.83
CA GLY A 117 -10.65 -0.09 -6.69
C GLY A 117 -9.50 0.74 -6.10
N LEU A 118 -8.33 0.13 -5.88
CA LEU A 118 -7.23 0.80 -5.19
C LEU A 118 -6.63 1.96 -5.99
N GLU A 119 -6.56 1.87 -7.31
CA GLU A 119 -6.08 2.97 -8.16
C GLU A 119 -6.92 4.25 -7.98
N GLU A 120 -8.25 4.12 -8.00
CA GLU A 120 -9.15 5.25 -7.83
C GLU A 120 -9.10 5.82 -6.41
N ILE A 121 -9.01 4.94 -5.41
CA ILE A 121 -8.81 5.33 -4.00
C ILE A 121 -7.50 6.10 -3.86
N VAL A 122 -6.41 5.62 -4.45
CA VAL A 122 -5.10 6.26 -4.37
C VAL A 122 -5.14 7.62 -5.07
N LEU A 123 -5.66 7.70 -6.29
CA LEU A 123 -5.74 8.97 -7.01
C LEU A 123 -6.52 10.02 -6.21
N ARG A 124 -7.66 9.63 -5.65
CA ARG A 124 -8.48 10.50 -4.81
C ARG A 124 -7.76 10.89 -3.52
N ASP A 125 -7.20 9.92 -2.81
CA ASP A 125 -6.58 10.13 -1.49
C ASP A 125 -5.28 10.92 -1.61
N SER A 126 -4.47 10.71 -2.66
CA SER A 126 -3.28 11.49 -2.97
C SER A 126 -3.62 12.96 -3.18
N ALA A 127 -4.71 13.26 -3.91
CA ALA A 127 -5.16 14.63 -4.13
C ALA A 127 -5.59 15.30 -2.81
N VAL A 128 -6.33 14.57 -1.96
CA VAL A 128 -6.76 15.05 -0.64
C VAL A 128 -5.56 15.26 0.28
N LEU A 129 -4.62 14.32 0.32
CA LEU A 129 -3.40 14.41 1.12
C LEU A 129 -2.54 15.59 0.69
N ALA A 130 -2.28 15.74 -0.62
CA ALA A 130 -1.52 16.87 -1.15
C ALA A 130 -2.21 18.20 -0.83
N PHE A 131 -3.54 18.26 -0.95
CA PHE A 131 -4.30 19.44 -0.57
C PHE A 131 -4.17 19.74 0.93
N GLY A 132 -4.36 18.74 1.80
CA GLY A 132 -4.24 18.86 3.24
C GLY A 132 -2.85 19.30 3.68
N ALA A 133 -1.80 18.67 3.14
CA ALA A 133 -0.41 19.03 3.38
C ALA A 133 -0.15 20.49 3.01
N ARG A 134 -0.58 20.95 1.83
CA ARG A 134 -0.51 22.37 1.44
C ARG A 134 -1.26 23.30 2.40
N GLN A 135 -2.44 22.90 2.87
CA GLN A 135 -3.25 23.71 3.78
C GLN A 135 -2.61 23.84 5.17
N VAL A 136 -1.97 22.77 5.67
CA VAL A 136 -1.30 22.72 6.96
C VAL A 136 0.04 23.46 6.89
N ASP A 137 0.84 23.19 5.87
CA ASP A 137 2.10 23.88 5.55
C ASP A 137 1.94 25.41 5.58
N ARG A 138 0.88 25.93 4.93
CA ARG A 138 0.61 27.38 4.89
C ARG A 138 0.13 28.00 6.22
N ARG A 139 -0.37 27.19 7.16
CA ARG A 139 -1.06 27.69 8.37
C ARG A 139 -0.32 27.36 9.67
N VAL A 140 0.61 26.42 9.65
CA VAL A 140 1.28 25.89 10.84
C VAL A 140 2.79 25.97 10.63
N GLU A 141 3.42 26.94 11.29
CA GLU A 141 4.88 27.19 11.21
C GLU A 141 5.71 25.94 11.54
N ALA A 142 5.27 25.15 12.52
CA ALA A 142 5.93 23.89 12.86
C ALA A 142 5.87 22.87 11.70
N ALA A 143 4.76 22.80 10.97
CA ALA A 143 4.58 21.88 9.86
C ALA A 143 5.39 22.32 8.62
N HIS A 144 5.50 23.63 8.40
CA HIS A 144 6.38 24.18 7.36
C HIS A 144 7.85 23.83 7.63
N ARG A 145 8.33 24.03 8.87
CA ARG A 145 9.71 23.73 9.26
C ARG A 145 10.11 22.26 9.11
N ILE A 146 9.17 21.33 9.29
CA ILE A 146 9.43 19.89 9.11
C ILE A 146 9.26 19.41 7.65
N GLY A 147 8.94 20.30 6.70
CA GLY A 147 8.76 19.92 5.30
C GLY A 147 7.55 19.00 5.06
N ILE A 148 6.41 19.28 5.70
CA ILE A 148 5.21 18.40 5.60
C ILE A 148 4.71 18.18 4.17
N ARG A 149 4.98 19.13 3.27
CA ARG A 149 4.65 19.02 1.85
C ARG A 149 5.56 18.01 1.15
N ASP A 150 6.86 18.14 1.34
CA ASP A 150 7.85 17.25 0.72
C ASP A 150 7.64 15.81 1.20
N LEU A 151 7.35 15.63 2.49
CA LEU A 151 6.97 14.33 3.05
C LEU A 151 5.72 13.74 2.39
N ALA A 152 4.70 14.57 2.11
CA ALA A 152 3.49 14.12 1.45
C ALA A 152 3.74 13.76 -0.02
N ASP A 153 4.56 14.54 -0.73
CA ASP A 153 4.88 14.30 -2.14
C ASP A 153 5.75 13.04 -2.31
N GLU A 154 6.73 12.82 -1.43
CA GLU A 154 7.51 11.57 -1.36
C GLU A 154 6.61 10.35 -1.12
N LEU A 155 5.65 10.49 -0.21
CA LEU A 155 4.69 9.43 0.10
C LEU A 155 3.82 9.09 -1.12
N ILE A 156 3.23 10.11 -1.75
CA ILE A 156 2.38 9.94 -2.94
C ILE A 156 3.18 9.21 -4.02
N THR A 157 4.39 9.68 -4.29
CA THR A 157 5.29 9.06 -5.27
C THR A 157 5.62 7.61 -4.91
N SER A 158 5.91 7.31 -3.64
CA SER A 158 6.19 5.94 -3.18
C SER A 158 4.99 5.01 -3.38
N ILE A 159 3.77 5.49 -3.12
CA ILE A 159 2.55 4.68 -3.26
C ILE A 159 2.23 4.48 -4.74
N GLU A 160 2.32 5.53 -5.57
CA GLU A 160 2.14 5.43 -7.03
C GLU A 160 3.09 4.40 -7.65
N ASN A 161 4.36 4.41 -7.22
CA ASN A 161 5.34 3.41 -7.65
C ASN A 161 4.98 1.98 -7.22
N GLU A 162 4.31 1.81 -6.09
CA GLU A 162 3.90 0.50 -5.60
C GLU A 162 2.62 -0.02 -6.27
N LEU A 163 1.83 0.85 -6.90
CA LEU A 163 0.66 0.46 -7.69
C LEU A 163 1.03 0.06 -9.11
N ASP A 164 2.15 0.56 -9.63
CA ASP A 164 2.67 0.15 -10.94
C ASP A 164 3.41 -1.19 -10.85
N TYR A 165 2.65 -2.30 -10.77
CA TYR A 165 3.25 -3.63 -10.87
C TYR A 165 3.88 -3.90 -12.26
N GLY A 166 3.64 -3.04 -13.26
CA GLY A 166 4.18 -3.13 -14.61
C GLY A 166 5.65 -2.70 -14.77
N ARG A 167 6.16 -1.83 -13.89
CA ARG A 167 7.55 -1.33 -13.97
C ARG A 167 8.62 -2.33 -13.52
N GLY A 168 8.26 -3.38 -12.79
CA GLY A 168 9.17 -4.42 -12.29
C GLY A 168 9.55 -5.52 -13.28
N ARG A 169 9.56 -5.25 -14.60
CA ARG A 169 10.02 -6.21 -15.64
C ARG A 169 11.52 -6.52 -15.60
N THR A 170 12.31 -5.83 -14.77
CA THR A 170 13.77 -5.96 -14.73
C THR A 170 14.28 -6.48 -13.38
N GLY A 171 13.70 -7.58 -12.89
CA GLY A 171 14.47 -8.51 -12.06
C GLY A 171 15.28 -9.40 -12.99
N LYS A 172 16.62 -9.44 -12.84
CA LYS A 172 17.51 -10.34 -13.58
C LYS A 172 16.95 -11.77 -13.57
N GLY A 173 16.31 -12.17 -14.65
CA GLY A 173 15.76 -13.49 -14.87
C GLY A 173 15.24 -13.50 -16.29
N THR A 174 15.97 -14.19 -17.17
CA THR A 174 15.61 -14.45 -18.56
C THR A 174 14.12 -14.76 -18.69
N PRO A 175 13.39 -14.25 -19.70
CA PRO A 175 12.00 -14.64 -19.91
C PRO A 175 11.94 -16.15 -20.05
N ALA A 176 11.33 -16.83 -19.09
CA ALA A 176 11.09 -18.25 -19.19
C ALA A 176 9.95 -18.45 -20.19
N SER A 177 10.25 -19.13 -21.30
CA SER A 177 9.26 -19.68 -22.22
C SER A 177 8.22 -20.47 -21.41
N GLY A 178 6.99 -19.95 -21.34
CA GLY A 178 5.89 -20.51 -20.54
C GLY A 178 5.35 -19.63 -19.40
N SER A 179 5.83 -18.40 -19.24
CA SER A 179 5.12 -17.35 -18.48
C SER A 179 3.81 -17.01 -19.23
N PRO A 180 2.63 -16.92 -18.56
CA PRO A 180 1.41 -16.47 -19.23
C PRO A 180 1.67 -15.10 -19.84
N GLU A 181 1.62 -14.99 -21.17
CA GLU A 181 1.92 -13.76 -21.91
C GLU A 181 0.90 -12.62 -21.65
N SER A 182 -0.12 -12.87 -20.82
CA SER A 182 -1.30 -12.02 -20.69
C SER A 182 -1.61 -11.52 -19.27
N ILE A 183 -0.63 -11.50 -18.35
CA ILE A 183 -0.86 -10.95 -17.00
C ILE A 183 -0.88 -9.41 -17.08
N ARG A 184 -2.04 -8.81 -16.82
CA ARG A 184 -2.25 -7.34 -16.80
C ARG A 184 -1.79 -6.70 -15.49
N ARG A 185 -1.82 -5.35 -15.46
CA ARG A 185 -1.11 -4.44 -14.54
C ARG A 185 -1.36 -4.67 -13.05
N SER A 186 -2.40 -5.36 -12.62
CA SER A 186 -2.68 -5.53 -11.18
C SER A 186 -2.31 -6.91 -10.63
N LEU A 187 -1.65 -7.73 -11.46
CA LEU A 187 -1.10 -9.03 -11.12
C LEU A 187 0.42 -9.09 -11.31
N ARG A 188 1.14 -9.61 -10.31
CA ARG A 188 2.57 -9.97 -10.45
C ARG A 188 2.80 -11.42 -10.07
N ALA A 189 3.25 -12.23 -11.03
CA ALA A 189 3.83 -13.53 -10.79
C ALA A 189 5.36 -13.40 -10.71
N GLY A 190 5.99 -13.89 -9.63
CA GLY A 190 7.45 -13.87 -9.47
C GLY A 190 7.97 -15.13 -8.78
N CYS A 191 9.23 -15.49 -9.06
CA CYS A 191 9.95 -16.48 -8.28
C CYS A 191 10.28 -15.90 -6.89
N TRP A 192 10.38 -16.80 -5.91
CA TRP A 192 11.02 -16.52 -4.62
C TRP A 192 12.48 -16.13 -4.81
#